data_AF-A0A917BEX6-F1
#
_entry.id   AF-A0A917BEX6-F1
#
_cell.length_a   1.000
_cell.length_b   1.000
_cell.length_c   1.000
_cell.angle_alpha   90.00
_cell.angle_beta   90.00
_cell.angle_gamma   90.00
#
_symmetry.space_group_name_H-M   'P 1'
#
loop_
_entity.id
_entity.type
_entity.pdbx_description
1 polymer ?
#
loop_
_entity_poly.entity_id
_entity_poly.type
_entity_poly.pdbx_seq_one_letter_code
_entity_poly.pdbx_strand_id
1 'polypeptide(L)'
;MASFIFIYRAGPDPVPIDRVAENRQAWGIWNTELNEDYGIRTAGGKVVTASGVTDSDGTVRGASMVEFESMDAAVAVARRSPNLAFGGSVEVLGEYSRT
;
A
#
# COMPACT_ATOMS: atom_id res chain seq x y z
N MET A 1 -11.45 8.70 -14.53
CA MET A 1 -10.23 8.86 -13.72
C MET A 1 -9.23 7.81 -14.20
N ALA A 2 -7.95 7.93 -13.85
CA ALA A 2 -6.96 6.89 -14.16
C ALA A 2 -6.92 5.87 -13.02
N SER A 3 -6.77 4.60 -13.34
CA SER A 3 -6.63 3.52 -12.37
C SER A 3 -5.19 3.49 -11.84
N PHE A 4 -5.03 3.24 -10.54
CA PHE A 4 -3.73 3.07 -9.90
C PHE A 4 -3.73 1.86 -8.98
N ILE A 5 -2.55 1.26 -8.83
CA ILE A 5 -2.26 0.28 -7.78
C ILE A 5 -1.38 0.95 -6.73
N PHE A 6 -1.79 0.86 -5.47
CA PHE A 6 -1.00 1.25 -4.32
C PHE A 6 -0.52 -0.02 -3.62
N ILE A 7 0.79 -0.30 -3.62
CA ILE A 7 1.37 -1.45 -2.92
C ILE A 7 1.96 -1.00 -1.59
N TYR A 8 1.49 -1.60 -0.50
CA TYR A 8 1.96 -1.28 0.85
C TYR A 8 3.10 -2.21 1.25
N ARG A 9 4.25 -1.64 1.57
CA ARG A 9 5.39 -2.39 2.10
C ARG A 9 5.64 -1.99 3.55
N ALA A 10 5.74 -2.99 4.42
CA ALA A 10 6.04 -2.76 5.83
C ALA A 10 7.42 -2.15 6.00
N GLY A 11 7.53 -1.24 6.96
CA GLY A 11 8.81 -0.76 7.44
C GLY A 11 9.50 -1.77 8.36
N PRO A 12 10.75 -1.48 8.75
CA PRO A 12 11.50 -2.30 9.69
C PRO A 12 10.91 -2.27 11.11
N ASP A 13 10.18 -1.20 11.45
CA ASP A 13 9.72 -0.94 12.80
C ASP A 13 8.27 -1.43 13.00
N PRO A 14 8.01 -2.30 13.99
CA PRO A 14 6.65 -2.62 14.37
C PRO A 14 5.97 -1.42 15.01
N VAL A 15 4.66 -1.29 14.81
CA VAL A 15 3.88 -0.26 15.51
C VAL A 15 3.94 -0.51 17.02
N PRO A 16 4.39 0.46 17.83
CA PRO A 16 4.41 0.35 19.28
C PRO A 16 3.00 0.07 19.85
N ILE A 17 2.90 -0.79 20.87
CA ILE A 17 1.62 -1.23 21.46
C ILE A 17 0.74 -0.05 21.89
N ASP A 18 1.33 0.96 22.52
CA ASP A 18 0.68 2.18 22.98
C ASP A 18 0.18 3.07 21.85
N ARG A 19 0.71 2.90 20.63
CA ARG A 19 0.31 3.64 19.42
C ARG A 19 -0.59 2.87 18.47
N VAL A 20 -0.95 1.62 18.79
CA VAL A 20 -1.81 0.80 17.92
C VAL A 20 -3.19 1.46 17.70
N ALA A 21 -3.79 2.05 18.74
CA ALA A 21 -5.10 2.69 18.63
C ALA A 21 -5.05 3.94 17.73
N GLU A 22 -4.06 4.81 17.95
CA GLU A 22 -3.79 5.99 17.12
C GLU A 22 -3.56 5.59 15.66
N ASN A 23 -2.69 4.60 15.42
CA ASN A 23 -2.39 4.12 14.08
C ASN A 23 -3.66 3.57 13.39
N ARG A 24 -4.48 2.77 14.10
CA ARG A 24 -5.75 2.26 13.54
C ARG A 24 -6.72 3.39 13.17
N GLN A 25 -6.81 4.44 13.98
CA GLN A 25 -7.63 5.60 13.67
C GLN A 25 -7.12 6.34 12.43
N ALA A 26 -5.80 6.57 12.35
CA ALA A 26 -5.17 7.19 11.19
C ALA A 26 -5.44 6.40 9.89
N TRP A 27 -5.38 5.06 9.97
CA TRP A 27 -5.76 4.19 8.86
C TRP A 27 -7.23 4.31 8.49
N GLY A 28 -8.13 4.43 9.47
CA GLY A 28 -9.55 4.64 9.20
C GLY A 28 -9.81 5.93 8.40
N ILE A 29 -9.20 7.03 8.83
CA ILE A 29 -9.33 8.33 8.15
C ILE A 29 -8.73 8.26 6.74
N TRP A 30 -7.51 7.75 6.62
CA TRP A 30 -6.81 7.69 5.35
C TRP A 30 -7.50 6.76 4.34
N ASN A 31 -8.07 5.63 4.78
CA ASN A 31 -8.81 4.73 3.88
C ASN A 31 -10.06 5.39 3.30
N THR A 32 -10.74 6.26 4.06
CA THR A 32 -11.87 7.03 3.53
C THR A 32 -11.40 8.00 2.45
N GLU A 33 -10.24 8.65 2.63
CA GLU A 33 -9.67 9.56 1.62
C GLU A 33 -9.12 8.83 0.41
N LEU A 34 -8.57 7.63 0.60
CA LEU A 34 -8.06 6.78 -0.47
C LEU A 34 -9.17 6.37 -1.43
N ASN A 35 -10.39 6.20 -0.91
CA ASN A 35 -11.56 5.75 -1.67
C ASN A 35 -11.24 4.50 -2.52
N GLU A 36 -10.77 3.47 -1.84
CA GLU A 36 -10.39 2.19 -2.44
C GLU A 36 -11.58 1.49 -3.11
N ASP A 37 -11.40 1.09 -4.37
CA ASP A 37 -12.36 0.26 -5.08
C ASP A 37 -12.24 -1.20 -4.67
N TYR A 38 -11.00 -1.67 -4.53
CA TYR A 38 -10.70 -3.03 -4.12
C TYR A 38 -9.36 -3.17 -3.40
N GLY A 39 -9.37 -3.88 -2.28
CA GLY A 39 -8.21 -4.06 -1.41
C GLY A 39 -7.93 -5.48 -0.98
N ILE A 40 -6.64 -5.81 -0.87
CA ILE A 40 -6.17 -7.08 -0.31
C ILE A 40 -5.13 -6.80 0.78
N ARG A 41 -5.24 -7.53 1.88
CA ARG A 41 -4.20 -7.62 2.94
C ARG A 41 -3.43 -8.91 2.80
N THR A 42 -2.12 -8.86 3.02
CA THR A 42 -1.19 -9.99 2.91
C THR A 42 -0.25 -10.04 4.11
N ALA A 43 0.29 -11.23 4.40
CA ALA A 43 1.22 -11.44 5.52
C ALA A 43 2.41 -12.35 5.16
N GLY A 44 2.69 -12.50 3.87
CA GLY A 44 3.66 -13.46 3.33
C GLY A 44 3.26 -13.90 1.93
N GLY A 45 3.92 -14.94 1.41
CA GLY A 45 3.61 -15.49 0.10
C GLY A 45 4.76 -16.29 -0.48
N LYS A 46 4.70 -16.53 -1.78
CA LYS A 46 5.75 -17.18 -2.56
C LYS A 46 6.19 -16.26 -3.68
N VAL A 47 7.48 -16.27 -3.99
CA VAL A 47 8.03 -15.67 -5.21
C VAL A 47 8.27 -16.80 -6.20
N VAL A 48 7.65 -16.71 -7.37
CA VAL A 48 7.79 -17.69 -8.44
C VAL A 48 8.63 -17.07 -9.55
N THR A 49 9.67 -17.79 -9.96
CA THR A 49 10.56 -17.42 -11.07
C THR A 49 10.71 -18.61 -12.02
N ALA A 50 11.36 -18.39 -13.17
CA ALA A 50 11.66 -19.49 -14.10
C ALA A 50 12.57 -20.57 -13.49
N SER A 51 13.39 -20.21 -12.48
CA SER A 51 14.35 -21.13 -11.84
C SER A 51 13.82 -21.80 -10.58
N GLY A 52 12.63 -21.41 -10.08
CA GLY A 52 12.04 -22.04 -8.90
C GLY A 52 11.11 -21.13 -8.10
N VAL A 53 10.75 -21.62 -6.92
CA VAL A 53 9.83 -20.97 -5.98
C VAL A 53 10.53 -20.75 -4.64
N THR A 54 10.49 -19.52 -4.13
CA THR A 54 11.02 -19.15 -2.81
C THR A 54 9.94 -18.50 -1.95
N ASP A 55 10.19 -18.38 -0.65
CA ASP A 55 9.33 -17.60 0.24
C ASP A 55 9.44 -16.11 -0.09
N SER A 56 8.30 -15.42 -0.04
CA SER A 56 8.30 -13.95 -0.01
C SER A 56 8.90 -13.48 1.31
N ASP A 57 9.65 -12.39 1.25
CA ASP A 57 10.10 -11.65 2.44
C ASP A 57 8.94 -11.11 3.31
N GLY A 58 7.70 -11.20 2.81
CA GLY A 58 6.49 -10.77 3.50
C GLY A 58 6.41 -9.26 3.71
N THR A 59 7.27 -8.49 3.03
CA THR A 59 7.30 -7.03 3.16
C THR A 59 6.05 -6.41 2.55
N VAL A 60 5.55 -6.95 1.45
CA VAL A 60 4.26 -6.55 0.86
C VAL A 60 3.13 -6.97 1.80
N ARG A 61 2.46 -5.99 2.41
CA ARG A 61 1.35 -6.17 3.36
C ARG A 61 -0.03 -6.01 2.74
N GLY A 62 -0.08 -5.58 1.49
CA GLY A 62 -1.32 -5.50 0.74
C GLY A 62 -1.17 -4.62 -0.48
N ALA A 63 -2.27 -4.52 -1.21
CA ALA A 63 -2.41 -3.54 -2.28
C ALA A 63 -3.86 -3.08 -2.40
N SER A 64 -4.02 -1.87 -2.93
CA SER A 64 -5.31 -1.26 -3.27
C SER A 64 -5.37 -0.94 -4.75
N MET A 65 -6.51 -1.17 -5.37
CA MET A 65 -6.90 -0.57 -6.64
C MET A 65 -7.75 0.67 -6.33
N VAL A 66 -7.38 1.79 -6.93
CA VAL A 66 -7.94 3.12 -6.67
C VAL A 66 -8.01 3.92 -7.94
N GLU A 67 -8.91 4.89 -7.99
CA GLU A 67 -9.00 5.86 -9.08
C GLU A 67 -8.58 7.25 -8.63
N PHE A 68 -7.75 7.93 -9.43
CA PHE A 68 -7.38 9.33 -9.22
C PHE A 68 -7.37 10.12 -10.54
N GLU A 69 -7.46 11.45 -10.45
CA GLU A 69 -7.41 12.31 -11.65
C GLU A 69 -6.02 12.32 -12.31
N SER A 70 -4.96 12.11 -11.54
CA SER A 70 -3.57 12.14 -12.00
C SER A 70 -2.61 11.42 -11.05
N MET A 71 -1.39 11.16 -11.51
CA MET A 71 -0.31 10.63 -10.66
C MET A 71 -0.01 11.56 -9.48
N ASP A 72 -0.03 12.88 -9.68
CA ASP A 72 0.23 13.84 -8.61
C ASP A 72 -0.86 13.79 -7.53
N ALA A 73 -2.13 13.65 -7.92
CA ALA A 73 -3.24 13.48 -6.99
C ALA A 73 -3.11 12.18 -6.17
N ALA A 74 -2.78 11.08 -6.84
CA ALA A 74 -2.53 9.79 -6.19
C ALA A 74 -1.37 9.88 -5.19
N VAL A 75 -0.24 10.47 -5.59
CA VAL A 75 0.94 10.67 -4.72
C VAL A 75 0.62 11.57 -3.53
N ALA A 76 -0.19 12.62 -3.72
CA ALA A 76 -0.60 13.50 -2.63
C ALA A 76 -1.35 12.74 -1.53
N VAL A 77 -2.24 11.81 -1.90
CA VAL A 77 -2.92 10.93 -0.93
C VAL A 77 -1.96 9.89 -0.34
N ALA A 78 -1.12 9.26 -1.16
CA ALA A 78 -0.15 8.25 -0.69
C ALA A 78 0.83 8.80 0.36
N ARG A 79 1.28 10.06 0.21
CA ARG A 79 2.16 10.76 1.16
C ARG A 79 1.58 10.91 2.57
N ARG A 80 0.28 10.73 2.73
CA ARG A 80 -0.41 10.79 4.03
C ARG A 80 -0.69 9.40 4.61
N SER A 81 -0.21 8.33 3.97
CA SER A 81 -0.41 6.97 4.44
C SER A 81 0.22 6.79 5.84
N PRO A 82 -0.53 6.25 6.82
CA PRO A 82 0.01 5.98 8.16
C PRO A 82 1.18 4.98 8.14
N ASN A 83 1.30 4.16 7.09
CA ASN A 83 2.42 3.24 6.90
C ASN A 83 3.77 3.95 6.92
N LEU A 84 3.83 5.19 6.43
CA LEU A 84 5.07 5.96 6.32
C LEU A 84 5.65 6.35 7.69
N ALA A 85 4.80 6.50 8.71
CA ALA A 85 5.24 6.89 10.05
C ALA A 85 6.08 5.82 10.76
N PHE A 86 6.05 4.57 10.27
CA PHE A 86 6.77 3.43 10.83
C PHE A 86 7.80 2.86 9.83
N GLY A 87 8.30 3.72 8.94
CA GLY A 87 9.33 3.36 7.96
C GLY A 87 8.83 2.51 6.80
N GLY A 88 7.52 2.32 6.65
CA GLY A 88 6.93 1.65 5.50
C GLY A 88 6.92 2.52 4.26
N SER A 89 6.54 1.94 3.12
CA SER A 89 6.40 2.66 1.86
C SER A 89 5.10 2.33 1.14
N VAL A 90 4.72 3.21 0.23
CA VAL A 90 3.61 3.02 -0.71
C VAL A 90 4.15 3.18 -2.12
N GLU A 91 4.11 2.10 -2.89
CA GLU A 91 4.46 2.13 -4.31
C GLU A 91 3.21 2.52 -5.10
N VAL A 92 3.24 3.65 -5.82
CA VAL A 92 2.11 4.17 -6.59
C VAL A 92 2.36 3.89 -8.07
N LEU A 93 1.52 3.08 -8.68
CA LEU A 93 1.67 2.61 -10.06
C LEU A 93 0.42 2.97 -10.84
N GLY A 94 0.57 3.81 -11.87
CA GLY A 94 -0.54 4.11 -12.78
C GLY A 94 -0.77 2.97 -13.76
N GLU A 95 -2.02 2.74 -14.14
CA GLU A 95 -2.37 1.86 -15.24
C GLU A 95 -1.63 2.29 -16.51
N TYR A 96 -0.92 1.35 -17.12
CA TYR A 96 -0.22 1.60 -18.36
C TYR A 96 -1.20 1.61 -19.53
N SER A 97 -1.42 2.78 -20.13
CA SER A 97 -2.14 2.89 -21.39
C SER A 97 -1.18 2.63 -22.56
N ARG A 98 -1.43 1.57 -23.33
CA ARG A 98 -0.79 1.36 -24.64
C ARG A 98 -1.50 2.27 -25.65
N THR A 99 -1.12 3.54 -25.72
CA THR A 99 -1.39 4.38 -26.89
C THR A 99 -0.38 4.11 -27.99
#